data_AF-A0A6A3HEH9-F1
#
_entry.id   AF-A0A6A3HEH9-F1
#
_cell.length_a   1.000
_cell.length_b   1.000
_cell.length_c   1.000
_cell.angle_alpha   90.00
_cell.angle_beta   90.00
_cell.angle_gamma   90.00
#
_symmetry.space_group_name_H-M   'P 1'
#
loop_
_entity.id
_entity.type
_entity.pdbx_description
1 polymer ?
#
loop_
_entity_poly.entity_id
_entity_poly.type
_entity_poly.pdbx_seq_one_letter_code
_entity_poly.pdbx_strand_id
1 'polypeptide(L)'
;NAKKYFSGKHHLYGYKVEVSVLPTGAAINSTNFEPGAVADVTMFRDNGAFHRSAMRKLPDEADLSDDGPLSAAYRNDWGVLTDKGYQGLADEYHAIHLKKKARGAPPLTLDELQNNDKIAHDRVIVENFFGRLKTLWGGVCSHKWEWDDKSYNMFFRACVALTNYSVRCCPLRREDGECFLRYEARLIQIGLEIEAEKKRKRQEYRDGRRARLELTARDGTRRRLSLGRSQNASPCSTIYGSP
;
A
#
# COMPACT_ATOMS: atom_id res chain seq x y z
N ASN A 1 -9.92 -12.97 8.21
CA ASN A 1 -8.49 -12.64 8.36
C ASN A 1 -7.78 -12.13 7.10
N ALA A 2 -8.26 -12.39 5.87
CA ALA A 2 -7.67 -11.89 4.61
C ALA A 2 -7.72 -10.36 4.39
N LYS A 3 -8.09 -9.54 5.38
CA LYS A 3 -7.99 -8.07 5.26
C LYS A 3 -6.80 -7.51 6.05
N LYS A 4 -6.21 -8.28 6.98
CA LYS A 4 -5.18 -7.80 7.91
C LYS A 4 -3.90 -7.34 7.20
N TYR A 5 -3.47 -8.08 6.17
CA TYR A 5 -2.22 -7.78 5.45
C TYR A 5 -2.45 -7.03 4.12
N PHE A 6 -3.70 -6.68 3.81
CA PHE A 6 -4.04 -6.10 2.51
C PHE A 6 -3.80 -4.59 2.53
N SER A 7 -2.86 -4.13 1.69
CA SER A 7 -2.62 -2.72 1.43
C SER A 7 -3.56 -2.22 0.34
N GLY A 8 -4.39 -1.23 0.69
CA GLY A 8 -5.26 -0.56 -0.28
C GLY A 8 -4.49 0.25 -1.34
N LYS A 9 -3.28 0.71 -1.03
CA LYS A 9 -2.47 1.56 -1.93
C LYS A 9 -2.07 0.80 -3.20
N HIS A 10 -1.57 -0.42 -3.04
CA HIS A 10 -1.06 -1.23 -4.15
C HIS A 10 -1.97 -2.41 -4.50
N HIS A 11 -3.08 -2.61 -3.78
CA HIS A 11 -3.94 -3.81 -3.90
C HIS A 11 -3.18 -5.14 -3.68
N LEU A 12 -2.15 -5.10 -2.85
CA LEU A 12 -1.28 -6.23 -2.54
C LEU A 12 -1.31 -6.60 -1.07
N TYR A 13 -1.01 -7.85 -0.77
CA TYR A 13 -0.76 -8.32 0.57
C TYR A 13 0.72 -8.16 0.90
N GLY A 14 1.04 -7.63 2.08
CA GLY A 14 2.43 -7.46 2.45
C GLY A 14 2.63 -7.04 3.89
N TYR A 15 3.91 -6.92 4.23
CA TYR A 15 4.40 -6.30 5.44
C TYR A 15 4.77 -4.85 5.18
N LYS A 16 4.63 -4.03 6.21
CA LYS A 16 5.11 -2.65 6.25
C LYS A 16 6.15 -2.53 7.33
N VAL A 17 7.20 -1.78 7.06
CA VAL A 17 8.21 -1.43 8.06
C VAL A 17 8.42 0.07 7.96
N GLU A 18 8.53 0.73 9.11
CA GLU A 18 8.94 2.12 9.16
C GLU A 18 10.47 2.19 9.31
N VAL A 19 11.10 3.01 8.48
CA VAL A 19 12.53 3.30 8.54
C VAL A 19 12.71 4.80 8.61
N SER A 20 13.45 5.27 9.61
CA SER A 20 13.79 6.70 9.76
C SER A 20 15.18 6.95 9.18
N VAL A 21 15.29 7.92 8.27
CA VAL A 21 16.52 8.20 7.50
C VAL A 21 16.93 9.65 7.72
N LEU A 22 18.21 9.87 8.02
CA LEU A 22 18.80 11.20 8.18
C LEU A 22 19.01 11.89 6.82
N PRO A 23 19.19 13.23 6.80
CA PRO A 23 19.59 13.97 5.60
C PRO A 23 20.89 13.46 4.96
N THR A 24 21.76 12.81 5.75
CA THR A 24 22.99 12.16 5.27
C THR A 24 22.74 10.86 4.49
N GLY A 25 21.49 10.39 4.43
CA GLY A 25 21.11 9.13 3.80
C GLY A 25 21.28 7.89 4.69
N ALA A 26 21.68 8.05 5.95
CA ALA A 26 21.80 6.94 6.90
C ALA A 26 20.45 6.66 7.58
N ALA A 27 20.02 5.40 7.57
CA ALA A 27 18.90 4.95 8.39
C ALA A 27 19.31 4.84 9.86
N ILE A 28 18.57 5.49 10.75
CA ILE A 28 18.82 5.50 12.21
C ILE A 28 17.86 4.63 13.00
N ASN A 29 16.78 4.18 12.37
CA ASN A 29 15.80 3.29 13.00
C ASN A 29 15.11 2.42 11.97
N SER A 30 14.70 1.23 12.42
CA SER A 30 13.83 0.31 11.69
C SER A 30 12.94 -0.41 12.70
N THR A 31 11.62 -0.22 12.55
CA THR A 31 10.62 -0.86 13.39
C THR A 31 10.47 -2.34 13.06
N ASN A 32 9.73 -3.06 13.90
CA ASN A 32 9.23 -4.38 13.51
C ASN A 32 8.17 -4.21 12.42
N PHE A 33 7.98 -5.26 11.62
CA PHE A 33 6.98 -5.25 10.59
C PHE A 33 5.56 -5.20 11.16
N GLU A 34 4.71 -4.45 10.47
CA GLU A 34 3.29 -4.40 10.68
C GLU A 34 2.54 -4.98 9.47
N PRO A 35 1.32 -5.50 9.65
CA PRO A 35 0.48 -5.92 8.55
C PRO A 35 0.16 -4.79 7.57
N GLY A 36 0.08 -5.10 6.27
CA GLY A 36 -0.14 -4.10 5.21
C GLY A 36 -1.41 -3.25 5.31
N ALA A 37 -2.39 -3.61 6.15
CA ALA A 37 -3.57 -2.78 6.38
C ALA A 37 -3.34 -1.67 7.43
N VAL A 38 -2.27 -1.75 8.23
CA VAL A 38 -1.94 -0.72 9.21
C VAL A 38 -1.61 0.58 8.48
N ALA A 39 -2.19 1.69 8.94
CA ALA A 39 -1.95 3.00 8.36
C ALA A 39 -0.55 3.51 8.74
N ASP A 40 0.13 4.17 7.81
CA ASP A 40 1.50 4.62 8.01
C ASP A 40 1.60 5.58 9.22
N VAL A 41 0.60 6.46 9.39
CA VAL A 41 0.49 7.36 10.56
C VAL A 41 0.36 6.63 11.90
N THR A 42 -0.27 5.45 11.90
CA THR A 42 -0.39 4.63 13.11
C THR A 42 0.97 4.07 13.50
N MET A 43 1.73 3.54 12.53
CA MET A 43 3.08 3.03 12.78
C MET A 43 3.99 4.11 13.39
N PHE A 44 3.93 5.33 12.85
CA PHE A 44 4.70 6.47 13.38
C PHE A 44 4.31 6.80 14.83
N ARG A 45 3.00 6.85 15.13
CA ARG A 45 2.53 7.11 16.50
C ARG A 45 2.97 6.02 17.48
N ASP A 46 2.89 4.77 17.08
CA ASP A 46 3.31 3.62 17.89
C ASP A 46 4.83 3.65 18.16
N ASN A 47 5.61 4.21 17.21
CA ASN A 47 7.04 4.44 17.34
C ASN A 47 7.39 5.79 18.03
N GLY A 48 6.42 6.46 18.65
CA GLY A 48 6.57 7.82 19.16
C GLY A 48 7.66 8.01 20.23
N ALA A 49 8.01 6.97 20.99
CA ALA A 49 9.10 7.05 21.97
C ALA A 49 10.46 7.27 21.28
N PHE A 50 10.71 6.56 20.18
CA PHE A 50 11.90 6.77 19.37
C PHE A 50 11.88 8.18 18.75
N HIS A 51 10.77 8.59 18.14
CA HIS A 51 10.69 9.90 17.48
C HIS A 51 10.93 11.06 18.45
N ARG A 52 10.29 11.06 19.62
CA ARG A 52 10.51 12.11 20.63
C ARG A 52 11.96 12.20 21.08
N SER A 53 12.66 11.06 21.17
CA SER A 53 14.08 11.04 21.51
C SER A 53 14.95 11.50 20.34
N ALA A 54 14.68 11.02 19.12
CA ALA A 54 15.52 11.25 17.95
C ALA A 54 15.37 12.67 17.39
N MET A 55 14.21 13.30 17.59
CA MET A 55 13.99 14.69 17.18
C MET A 55 14.50 15.68 18.22
N ARG A 56 14.86 15.27 19.44
CA ARG A 56 15.31 16.22 20.45
C ARG A 56 16.69 16.78 20.07
N LYS A 57 16.81 18.10 19.96
CA LYS A 57 18.11 18.78 19.80
C LYS A 57 18.96 18.58 21.05
N LEU A 58 20.25 18.37 20.85
CA LEU A 58 21.21 18.40 21.93
C LEU A 58 21.40 19.86 22.44
N PRO A 59 21.91 20.05 23.67
CA PRO A 59 22.09 21.40 24.24
C PRO A 59 22.98 22.33 23.39
N ASP A 60 23.97 21.78 22.70
CA ASP A 60 24.87 22.48 21.77
C ASP A 60 24.26 22.69 20.37
N GLU A 61 23.12 22.04 20.08
CA GLU A 61 22.37 22.18 18.84
C GLU A 61 21.18 23.15 18.98
N ALA A 62 20.90 23.65 20.19
CA ALA A 62 19.70 24.45 20.48
C ALA A 62 19.62 25.73 19.64
N ASP A 63 20.77 26.30 19.28
CA ASP A 63 20.87 27.52 18.47
C ASP A 63 20.97 27.23 16.95
N LEU A 64 21.03 25.96 16.54
CA LEU A 64 21.04 25.60 15.12
C LEU A 64 19.64 25.84 14.53
N SER A 65 19.58 26.74 13.54
CA SER A 65 18.40 26.89 12.68
C SER A 65 18.32 25.70 11.74
N ASP A 66 17.15 25.08 11.67
CA ASP A 66 16.81 24.09 10.66
C ASP A 66 16.03 24.69 9.48
N ASP A 67 15.86 26.02 9.47
CA ASP A 67 15.09 26.81 8.49
C ASP A 67 13.68 26.26 8.20
N GLY A 68 13.17 25.41 9.10
CA GLY A 68 11.89 24.74 8.97
C GLY A 68 10.73 25.65 9.40
N PRO A 69 9.53 25.48 8.82
CA PRO A 69 8.34 26.16 9.33
C PRO A 69 8.09 25.75 10.79
N LEU A 70 7.57 26.67 11.62
CA LEU A 70 7.27 26.45 13.05
C LEU A 70 8.50 26.28 13.97
N SER A 71 9.71 26.63 13.54
CA SER A 71 10.93 26.59 14.38
C SER A 71 10.80 27.34 15.71
N ALA A 72 10.00 28.42 15.77
CA ALA A 72 9.72 29.14 17.01
C ALA A 72 8.87 28.34 18.02
N ALA A 73 7.94 27.51 17.55
CA ALA A 73 7.09 26.67 18.39
C ALA A 73 7.80 25.37 18.84
N TYR A 74 8.73 24.88 18.01
CA TYR A 74 9.51 23.67 18.25
C TYR A 74 11.01 23.97 18.35
N ARG A 75 11.38 24.95 19.18
CA ARG A 75 12.78 25.43 19.27
C ARG A 75 13.78 24.31 19.58
N ASN A 76 13.38 23.36 20.40
CA ASN A 76 14.26 22.31 20.92
C ASN A 76 14.15 20.98 20.17
N ASP A 77 13.34 20.91 19.12
CA ASP A 77 13.14 19.67 18.36
C ASP A 77 13.50 19.92 16.88
N TRP A 78 14.06 18.91 16.24
CA TRP A 78 14.31 18.86 14.80
C TRP A 78 13.01 18.58 14.04
N GLY A 79 12.81 19.26 12.91
CA GLY A 79 11.68 18.97 12.02
C GLY A 79 11.76 17.58 11.38
N VAL A 80 10.62 16.90 11.23
CA VAL A 80 10.52 15.62 10.50
C VAL A 80 9.78 15.82 9.18
N LEU A 81 10.45 15.55 8.06
CA LEU A 81 9.83 15.54 6.74
C LEU A 81 8.98 14.28 6.59
N THR A 82 7.68 14.45 6.38
CA THR A 82 6.76 13.31 6.27
C THR A 82 5.97 13.36 4.96
N ASP A 83 5.55 12.19 4.50
CA ASP A 83 4.70 12.10 3.33
C ASP A 83 3.26 12.55 3.64
N LYS A 84 2.50 12.80 2.58
CA LYS A 84 1.08 13.13 2.65
C LYS A 84 0.23 12.08 3.38
N GLY A 85 0.67 10.82 3.45
CA GLY A 85 -0.01 9.77 4.20
C GLY A 85 -0.06 10.01 5.72
N TYR A 86 0.75 10.93 6.23
CA TYR A 86 0.91 11.22 7.65
C TYR A 86 0.14 12.47 8.11
N GLN A 87 -0.98 12.80 7.46
CA GLN A 87 -1.84 13.91 7.87
C GLN A 87 -2.28 13.79 9.35
N GLY A 88 -2.19 14.90 10.09
CA GLY A 88 -2.51 14.97 11.51
C GLY A 88 -1.32 14.74 12.45
N LEU A 89 -0.10 14.46 11.94
CA LEU A 89 1.09 14.40 12.80
C LEU A 89 1.53 15.77 13.32
N ALA A 90 1.26 16.84 12.58
CA ALA A 90 1.64 18.21 12.97
C ALA A 90 1.00 18.68 14.29
N ASP A 91 -0.07 18.02 14.75
CA ASP A 91 -0.73 18.30 16.03
C ASP A 91 0.08 17.76 17.23
N GLU A 92 0.96 16.78 16.99
CA GLU A 92 1.70 16.04 18.04
C GLU A 92 3.22 16.18 17.92
N TYR A 93 3.72 16.49 16.71
CA TYR A 93 5.13 16.53 16.36
C TYR A 93 5.44 17.75 15.50
N HIS A 94 6.72 18.11 15.40
CA HIS A 94 7.23 19.08 14.43
C HIS A 94 7.27 18.48 13.01
N ALA A 95 6.12 18.01 12.52
CA ALA A 95 5.99 17.36 11.23
C ALA A 95 5.84 18.38 10.11
N ILE A 96 6.74 18.33 9.13
CA ILE A 96 6.76 19.17 7.95
C ILE A 96 6.12 18.39 6.80
N HIS A 97 5.02 18.92 6.28
CA HIS A 97 4.23 18.31 5.21
C HIS A 97 4.25 19.17 3.95
N LEU A 98 4.14 18.53 2.78
CA LEU A 98 3.81 19.26 1.56
C LEU A 98 2.40 19.86 1.70
N LYS A 99 2.28 21.15 1.43
CA LYS A 99 1.00 21.85 1.45
C LYS A 99 0.14 21.34 0.31
N LYS A 100 -1.11 21.00 0.61
CA LYS A 100 -2.08 20.55 -0.38
C LYS A 100 -3.22 21.55 -0.51
N LYS A 101 -3.66 21.76 -1.74
CA LYS A 101 -4.95 22.40 -2.02
C LYS A 101 -6.09 21.65 -1.30
N ALA A 102 -6.77 22.34 -0.38
CA ALA A 102 -7.99 21.83 0.25
C ALA A 102 -9.16 21.79 -0.75
N ARG A 103 -10.14 20.92 -0.51
CA ARG A 103 -11.30 20.78 -1.39
C ARG A 103 -12.08 22.11 -1.38
N GLY A 104 -12.27 22.71 -2.56
CA GLY A 104 -12.96 23.99 -2.70
C GLY A 104 -12.11 25.23 -2.41
N ALA A 105 -10.86 25.08 -1.98
CA ALA A 105 -9.94 26.21 -1.79
C ALA A 105 -9.36 26.71 -3.14
N PRO A 106 -8.81 27.93 -3.19
CA PRO A 106 -8.02 28.41 -4.32
C PRO A 106 -6.82 27.49 -4.64
N PRO A 107 -6.25 27.55 -5.85
CA PRO A 107 -4.95 26.95 -6.14
C PRO A 107 -3.88 27.40 -5.14
N LEU A 108 -2.85 26.56 -4.94
CA LEU A 108 -1.70 26.94 -4.13
C LEU A 108 -1.02 28.16 -4.75
N THR A 109 -0.50 29.05 -3.90
CA THR A 109 0.29 30.20 -4.36
C THR A 109 1.63 29.73 -4.94
N LEU A 110 2.30 30.60 -5.69
CA LEU A 110 3.62 30.28 -6.25
C LEU A 110 4.63 29.96 -5.13
N ASP A 111 4.62 30.72 -4.04
CA ASP A 111 5.52 30.51 -2.90
C ASP A 111 5.27 29.16 -2.21
N GLU A 112 4.01 28.75 -2.10
CA GLU A 112 3.64 27.44 -1.55
C GLU A 112 4.12 26.29 -2.43
N LEU A 113 4.06 26.45 -3.75
CA LEU A 113 4.59 25.48 -4.70
C LEU A 113 6.11 25.39 -4.61
N GLN A 114 6.81 26.53 -4.57
CA GLN A 114 8.27 26.55 -4.40
C GLN A 114 8.71 25.91 -3.09
N ASN A 115 7.98 26.14 -2.00
CA ASN A 115 8.27 25.50 -0.72
C ASN A 115 8.03 23.99 -0.77
N ASN A 116 6.96 23.55 -1.43
CA ASN A 116 6.71 22.13 -1.66
C ASN A 116 7.82 21.48 -2.49
N ASP A 117 8.34 22.17 -3.51
CA ASP A 117 9.44 21.67 -4.33
C ASP A 117 10.73 21.50 -3.52
N LYS A 118 11.03 22.43 -2.61
CA LYS A 118 12.15 22.31 -1.66
C LYS A 118 11.99 21.10 -0.73
N ILE A 119 10.82 20.97 -0.11
CA ILE A 119 10.53 19.81 0.76
C ILE A 119 10.59 18.50 -0.03
N ALA A 120 10.06 18.47 -1.24
CA ALA A 120 10.12 17.29 -2.11
C ALA A 120 11.57 16.95 -2.46
N HIS A 121 12.39 17.96 -2.79
CA HIS A 121 13.81 17.80 -3.06
C HIS A 121 14.55 17.16 -1.89
N ASP A 122 14.36 17.67 -0.66
CA ASP A 122 15.04 17.14 0.52
C ASP A 122 14.61 15.71 0.85
N ARG A 123 13.34 15.38 0.57
CA ARG A 123 12.80 14.03 0.75
C ARG A 123 13.36 13.00 -0.23
N VAL A 124 13.95 13.41 -1.36
CA VAL A 124 14.53 12.49 -2.36
C VAL A 124 15.58 11.57 -1.72
N ILE A 125 16.27 12.02 -0.66
CA ILE A 125 17.25 11.16 0.04
C ILE A 125 16.63 9.87 0.57
N VAL A 126 15.38 9.92 1.04
CA VAL A 126 14.63 8.76 1.54
C VAL A 126 14.31 7.81 0.38
N GLU A 127 13.85 8.35 -0.74
CA GLU A 127 13.56 7.57 -1.95
C GLU A 127 14.82 6.88 -2.49
N ASN A 128 15.95 7.60 -2.53
CA ASN A 128 17.23 7.03 -2.92
C ASN A 128 17.67 5.91 -1.95
N PHE A 129 17.52 6.10 -0.63
CA PHE A 129 17.84 5.06 0.34
C PHE A 129 17.03 3.78 0.10
N PHE A 130 15.71 3.91 -0.05
CA PHE A 130 14.84 2.76 -0.33
C PHE A 130 15.10 2.14 -1.71
N GLY A 131 15.46 2.96 -2.69
CA GLY A 131 15.89 2.52 -4.01
C GLY A 131 17.09 1.59 -3.92
N ARG A 132 18.13 2.00 -3.20
CA ARG A 132 19.31 1.17 -2.96
C ARG A 132 18.99 -0.09 -2.17
N LEU A 133 18.24 0.03 -1.09
CA LEU A 133 17.79 -1.10 -0.27
C LEU A 133 17.10 -2.17 -1.15
N LYS A 134 16.19 -1.74 -2.02
CA LYS A 134 15.42 -2.63 -2.91
C LYS A 134 16.24 -3.23 -4.03
N THR A 135 17.24 -2.51 -4.53
CA THR A 135 18.17 -2.98 -5.56
C THR A 135 19.12 -4.04 -5.00
N LEU A 136 19.70 -3.79 -3.83
CA LEU A 136 20.65 -4.73 -3.20
C LEU A 136 19.94 -5.96 -2.61
N TRP A 137 18.75 -5.78 -2.04
CA TRP A 137 18.09 -6.80 -1.22
C TRP A 137 16.70 -7.18 -1.74
N GLY A 138 16.59 -7.35 -3.06
CA GLY A 138 15.32 -7.61 -3.73
C GLY A 138 14.53 -8.79 -3.16
N GLY A 139 15.21 -9.86 -2.72
CA GLY A 139 14.56 -11.03 -2.11
C GLY A 139 13.79 -10.74 -0.80
N VAL A 140 14.23 -9.77 -0.01
CA VAL A 140 13.60 -9.38 1.27
C VAL A 140 12.70 -8.16 1.10
N CYS A 141 13.13 -7.19 0.29
CA CYS A 141 12.54 -5.84 0.26
C CYS A 141 11.68 -5.54 -0.99
N SER A 142 11.71 -6.43 -2.00
CA SER A 142 11.05 -6.18 -3.30
C SER A 142 10.18 -7.33 -3.78
N HIS A 143 10.59 -8.58 -3.52
CA HIS A 143 9.89 -9.78 -3.94
C HIS A 143 8.92 -10.25 -2.85
N LYS A 144 8.07 -11.22 -3.22
CA LYS A 144 7.19 -11.86 -2.24
C LYS A 144 8.05 -12.57 -1.19
N TRP A 145 7.80 -12.28 0.07
CA TRP A 145 8.41 -13.02 1.17
C TRP A 145 7.85 -14.44 1.22
N GLU A 146 8.74 -15.42 1.22
CA GLU A 146 8.37 -16.86 1.18
C GLU A 146 8.68 -17.60 2.48
N TRP A 147 9.42 -16.96 3.39
CA TRP A 147 9.87 -17.55 4.63
C TRP A 147 8.92 -17.18 5.77
N ASP A 148 9.25 -17.60 6.99
CA ASP A 148 8.41 -17.37 8.15
C ASP A 148 8.41 -15.89 8.57
N ASP A 149 7.30 -15.47 9.19
CA ASP A 149 7.12 -14.12 9.70
C ASP A 149 8.13 -13.77 10.81
N LYS A 150 8.58 -14.74 11.62
CA LYS A 150 9.42 -14.47 12.80
C LYS A 150 10.82 -14.03 12.40
N SER A 151 11.32 -14.53 11.27
CA SER A 151 12.64 -14.18 10.74
C SER A 151 12.65 -12.89 9.92
N TYR A 152 11.51 -12.43 9.41
CA TYR A 152 11.44 -11.25 8.53
C TYR A 152 12.11 -10.02 9.14
N ASN A 153 11.83 -9.70 10.40
CA ASN A 153 12.40 -8.53 11.08
C ASN A 153 13.93 -8.58 11.16
N MET A 154 14.49 -9.76 11.42
CA MET A 154 15.93 -9.95 11.48
C MET A 154 16.58 -9.69 10.12
N PHE A 155 16.03 -10.29 9.05
CA PHE A 155 16.54 -10.11 7.70
C PHE A 155 16.39 -8.67 7.21
N PHE A 156 15.22 -8.06 7.42
CA PHE A 156 14.99 -6.68 7.02
C PHE A 156 15.95 -5.71 7.73
N ARG A 157 16.16 -5.87 9.04
CA ARG A 157 17.13 -5.06 9.78
C ARG A 157 18.56 -5.25 9.29
N ALA A 158 18.94 -6.49 8.94
CA ALA A 158 20.24 -6.75 8.32
C ALA A 158 20.37 -6.02 6.97
N CYS A 159 19.32 -6.03 6.14
CA CYS A 159 19.30 -5.29 4.88
C CYS A 159 19.45 -3.77 5.10
N VAL A 160 18.78 -3.20 6.11
CA VAL A 160 18.92 -1.77 6.45
C VAL A 160 20.35 -1.45 6.90
N ALA A 161 20.93 -2.25 7.80
CA ALA A 161 22.29 -2.05 8.29
C ALA A 161 23.35 -2.17 7.16
N LEU A 162 23.21 -3.17 6.28
CA LEU A 162 24.11 -3.33 5.14
C LEU A 162 23.93 -2.22 4.10
N THR A 163 22.72 -1.68 3.97
CA THR A 163 22.48 -0.51 3.11
C THR A 163 23.15 0.73 3.69
N ASN A 164 23.12 0.95 5.01
CA ASN A 164 23.90 2.02 5.65
C ASN A 164 25.39 1.89 5.36
N TYR A 165 25.95 0.68 5.46
CA TYR A 165 27.34 0.44 5.11
C TYR A 165 27.62 0.79 3.65
N SER A 166 26.73 0.37 2.73
CA SER A 166 26.82 0.71 1.31
C SER A 166 26.77 2.22 1.06
N VAL A 167 25.88 2.96 1.74
CA VAL A 167 25.79 4.43 1.67
C VAL A 167 27.06 5.10 2.17
N ARG A 168 27.68 4.57 3.22
CA ARG A 168 28.97 5.08 3.74
C ARG A 168 30.12 4.87 2.75
N CYS A 169 30.15 3.73 2.05
CA CYS A 169 31.17 3.45 1.04
C CYS A 169 30.94 4.21 -0.27
N CYS A 170 29.68 4.38 -0.66
CA CYS A 170 29.27 4.98 -1.92
C CYS A 170 28.08 5.91 -1.64
N PRO A 171 28.17 7.23 -1.84
CA PRO A 171 27.03 8.12 -1.62
C PRO A 171 25.79 7.74 -2.44
N LEU A 172 24.59 8.09 -1.94
CA LEU A 172 23.32 7.92 -2.65
C LEU A 172 23.29 8.75 -3.93
N ARG A 173 22.70 8.21 -5.00
CA ARG A 173 22.66 8.82 -6.33
C ARG A 173 21.25 8.81 -6.89
N ARG A 174 21.07 9.55 -7.99
CA ARG A 174 19.79 9.65 -8.71
C ARG A 174 19.30 8.29 -9.20
N GLU A 175 20.21 7.40 -9.61
CA GLU A 175 19.85 6.07 -10.10
C GLU A 175 19.16 5.22 -9.02
N ASP A 176 19.52 5.43 -7.74
CA ASP A 176 18.85 4.76 -6.63
C ASP A 176 17.37 5.18 -6.59
N GLY A 177 17.07 6.48 -6.69
CA GLY A 177 15.70 7.00 -6.77
C GLY A 177 14.93 6.48 -7.99
N GLU A 178 15.57 6.37 -9.15
CA GLU A 178 14.95 5.75 -10.33
C GLU A 178 14.59 4.27 -10.09
N CYS A 179 15.45 3.51 -9.40
CA CYS A 179 15.15 2.14 -8.99
C CYS A 179 13.92 2.09 -8.06
N PHE A 180 13.79 3.03 -7.13
CA PHE A 180 12.60 3.13 -6.27
C PHE A 180 11.32 3.40 -7.08
N LEU A 181 11.37 4.33 -8.03
CA LEU A 181 10.22 4.65 -8.89
C LEU A 181 9.80 3.48 -9.78
N ARG A 182 10.76 2.76 -10.38
CA ARG A 182 10.49 1.54 -11.15
C ARG A 182 9.83 0.46 -10.29
N TYR A 183 10.26 0.35 -9.04
CA TYR A 183 9.66 -0.57 -8.08
C TYR A 183 8.21 -0.19 -7.74
N GLU A 184 7.92 1.07 -7.42
CA GLU A 184 6.55 1.53 -7.14
C GLU A 184 5.63 1.30 -8.36
N ALA A 185 6.11 1.61 -9.57
CA ALA A 185 5.37 1.36 -10.81
C ALA A 185 5.06 -0.14 -11.00
N ARG A 186 6.04 -1.01 -10.73
CA ARG A 186 5.86 -2.47 -10.78
C ARG A 186 4.80 -2.94 -9.78
N LEU A 187 4.79 -2.43 -8.54
CA LEU A 187 3.78 -2.82 -7.55
C LEU A 187 2.36 -2.44 -7.99
N ILE A 188 2.18 -1.23 -8.52
CA ILE A 188 0.89 -0.76 -9.04
C ILE A 188 0.43 -1.69 -10.16
N GLN A 189 1.32 -2.01 -11.10
CA GLN A 189 1.00 -2.89 -12.23
C GLN A 189 0.54 -4.28 -11.76
N ILE A 190 1.27 -4.92 -10.85
CA ILE A 190 0.89 -6.23 -10.28
C ILE A 190 -0.48 -6.15 -9.59
N GLY A 191 -0.72 -5.08 -8.82
CA GLY A 191 -1.99 -4.85 -8.14
C GLY A 191 -3.18 -4.76 -9.11
N LEU A 192 -3.00 -4.01 -10.20
CA LEU A 192 -4.01 -3.86 -11.24
C LEU A 192 -4.30 -5.18 -11.96
N GLU A 193 -3.28 -5.96 -12.27
CA GLU A 193 -3.40 -7.29 -12.89
C GLU A 193 -4.20 -8.26 -11.98
N ILE A 194 -3.89 -8.28 -10.68
CA ILE A 194 -4.61 -9.10 -9.71
C ILE A 194 -6.09 -8.70 -9.62
N GLU A 195 -6.41 -7.41 -9.62
CA GLU A 195 -7.80 -6.95 -9.60
C GLU A 195 -8.55 -7.24 -10.90
N ALA A 196 -7.90 -7.09 -12.05
CA ALA A 196 -8.45 -7.46 -13.35
C ALA A 196 -8.80 -8.95 -13.41
N GLU A 197 -7.89 -9.81 -12.95
CA GLU A 197 -8.09 -11.25 -12.87
C GLU A 197 -9.23 -11.63 -11.91
N LYS A 198 -9.31 -10.99 -10.74
CA LYS A 198 -10.45 -11.18 -9.83
C LYS A 198 -11.77 -10.74 -10.47
N LYS A 199 -11.78 -9.64 -11.23
CA LYS A 199 -12.97 -9.17 -11.94
C LYS A 199 -13.41 -10.16 -13.02
N ARG A 200 -12.46 -10.72 -13.79
CA ARG A 200 -12.72 -11.76 -14.78
C ARG A 200 -13.36 -13.00 -14.15
N LYS A 201 -12.75 -13.55 -13.10
CA LYS A 201 -13.30 -14.72 -12.37
C LYS A 201 -14.71 -14.48 -11.80
N ARG A 202 -14.97 -13.28 -11.27
CA ARG A 202 -16.31 -12.89 -10.79
C ARG A 202 -17.33 -12.84 -11.93
N GLN A 203 -16.93 -12.36 -13.09
CA GLN A 203 -17.79 -12.31 -14.27
C GLN A 203 -18.12 -13.72 -14.76
N GLU A 204 -17.12 -14.59 -14.92
CA GLU A 204 -17.30 -16.00 -15.31
C GLU A 204 -18.22 -16.74 -14.35
N TYR A 205 -18.07 -16.52 -13.04
CA TYR A 205 -18.97 -17.10 -12.06
C TYR A 205 -20.42 -16.62 -12.23
N ARG A 206 -20.64 -15.33 -12.49
CA ARG A 206 -21.98 -14.75 -12.72
C ARG A 206 -22.60 -15.32 -13.98
N ASP A 207 -21.84 -15.44 -15.05
CA ASP A 207 -22.30 -15.96 -16.33
C ASP A 207 -22.61 -17.45 -16.22
N GLY A 208 -21.75 -18.24 -15.58
CA GLY A 208 -22.00 -19.65 -15.28
C GLY A 208 -23.18 -19.88 -14.33
N ARG A 209 -23.45 -18.95 -13.39
CA ARG A 209 -24.66 -18.99 -12.56
C ARG A 209 -25.91 -18.67 -13.38
N ARG A 210 -25.85 -17.67 -14.26
CA ARG A 210 -26.96 -17.30 -15.15
C ARG A 210 -27.33 -18.47 -16.08
N ALA A 211 -26.34 -19.08 -16.72
CA ALA A 211 -26.55 -20.24 -17.60
C ALA A 211 -27.19 -21.43 -16.87
N ARG A 212 -26.76 -21.72 -15.63
CA ARG A 212 -27.38 -22.78 -14.81
C ARG A 212 -28.84 -22.48 -14.49
N LEU A 213 -29.16 -21.24 -14.11
CA LEU A 213 -30.54 -20.84 -13.82
C LEU A 213 -31.44 -20.93 -15.06
N GLU A 214 -30.94 -20.50 -16.23
CA GLU A 214 -31.65 -20.61 -17.50
C GLU A 214 -31.93 -22.06 -17.90
N LEU A 215 -30.97 -22.97 -17.70
CA LEU A 215 -31.16 -24.40 -17.95
C LEU A 215 -32.25 -24.99 -17.03
N THR A 216 -32.20 -24.72 -15.72
CA THR A 216 -33.26 -25.18 -14.79
C THR A 216 -34.63 -24.60 -15.11
N ALA A 217 -34.70 -23.34 -15.56
CA ALA A 217 -35.96 -22.73 -15.97
C ALA A 217 -36.53 -23.43 -17.22
N ARG A 218 -35.70 -23.69 -18.24
CA ARG A 218 -36.10 -24.41 -19.46
C ARG A 218 -36.57 -25.84 -19.18
N ASP A 219 -35.90 -26.55 -18.27
CA ASP A 219 -36.30 -27.90 -17.86
C ASP A 219 -37.63 -27.91 -17.08
N GLY A 220 -37.85 -26.91 -16.21
CA GLY A 220 -39.13 -26.70 -15.55
C GLY A 220 -40.27 -26.44 -16.54
N THR A 221 -40.04 -25.60 -17.55
CA THR A 221 -41.02 -25.31 -18.62
C THR A 221 -41.32 -26.55 -19.46
N ARG A 222 -40.30 -27.35 -19.81
CA ARG A 222 -40.49 -28.63 -20.53
C ARG A 222 -41.31 -29.63 -19.73
N ARG A 223 -41.03 -29.81 -18.43
CA ARG A 223 -41.82 -30.70 -17.56
C ARG A 223 -43.28 -30.24 -17.46
N ARG A 224 -43.51 -28.92 -17.33
CA ARG A 224 -44.87 -28.35 -17.26
C ARG A 224 -45.67 -28.56 -18.55
N LEU A 225 -45.03 -28.39 -19.70
CA LEU A 225 -45.63 -28.65 -21.01
C LEU A 225 -45.90 -30.15 -21.24
N SER A 226 -45.04 -31.04 -20.74
CA SER A 226 -45.27 -32.50 -20.83
C SER A 226 -46.43 -32.98 -19.97
N LEU A 227 -46.60 -32.41 -18.77
CA LEU A 227 -47.75 -32.70 -17.88
C LEU A 227 -49.07 -32.17 -18.45
N GLY A 228 -49.06 -31.00 -19.10
CA GLY A 228 -50.25 -30.45 -19.78
C GLY A 228 -50.68 -31.24 -21.02
N ARG A 229 -49.75 -31.92 -21.70
CA ARG A 229 -50.06 -32.74 -22.89
C ARG A 229 -50.62 -34.12 -22.55
N SER A 230 -50.33 -34.64 -21.34
CA SER A 230 -50.83 -35.94 -20.86
C SER A 230 -52.32 -35.93 -20.47
N GLN A 231 -52.94 -34.76 -20.30
CA GLN A 231 -54.36 -34.65 -19.91
C GLN A 231 -55.33 -34.58 -21.11
N ASN A 232 -54.84 -34.61 -22.36
CA ASN A 232 -55.66 -34.51 -23.57
C ASN A 232 -55.78 -35.82 -24.38
N ALA A 233 -55.43 -36.97 -23.80
CA ALA A 233 -55.63 -38.27 -24.45
C ALA A 233 -57.02 -38.83 -24.10
N SER A 234 -58.00 -38.68 -25.00
CA SER A 234 -59.27 -39.41 -24.92
C SER A 234 -59.06 -40.90 -25.17
N PRO A 235 -59.62 -41.81 -24.36
CA PRO A 235 -59.60 -43.23 -24.66
C PRO A 235 -60.62 -43.54 -25.76
N CYS A 236 -60.15 -44.07 -26.90
CA CYS A 236 -61.00 -44.68 -27.91
C CYS A 236 -61.05 -46.19 -27.63
N SER A 237 -62.22 -46.73 -27.31
CA SER A 237 -62.43 -48.18 -27.20
C SER A 237 -62.95 -48.73 -28.55
N THR A 238 -62.29 -49.74 -29.09
CA THR A 238 -62.81 -50.55 -30.20
C THR A 238 -63.04 -51.97 -29.70
N ILE A 239 -64.26 -52.47 -29.83
CA ILE A 239 -64.64 -53.86 -29.56
C ILE A 239 -64.40 -54.67 -30.84
N TYR A 240 -63.62 -55.74 -30.74
CA TYR A 240 -63.57 -56.79 -31.76
C TYR A 240 -64.42 -57.97 -31.29
N GLY A 241 -65.50 -58.25 -32.01
CA GLY A 241 -66.26 -59.49 -31.89
C GLY A 241 -65.80 -60.50 -32.94
N SER A 242 -65.65 -61.75 -32.55
CA SER A 242 -65.49 -62.91 -33.43
C SER A 242 -65.88 -64.17 -32.67
N PRO A 243 -66.34 -65.21 -33.37
CA PRO A 243 -67.65 -65.35 -34.01
C PRO A 243 -68.79 -65.61 -33.01
#